data_AF-A0A8B5WB29-F1
#
_entry.id   AF-A0A8B5WB29-F1
#
_cell.length_a   1.000
_cell.length_b   1.000
_cell.length_c   1.000
_cell.angle_alpha   90.00
_cell.angle_beta   90.00
_cell.angle_gamma   90.00
#
_symmetry.space_group_name_H-M   'P 1'
#
loop_
_entity.id
_entity.type
_entity.pdbx_description
1 polymer ?
#
loop_
_entity_poly.entity_id
_entity_poly.type
_entity_poly.pdbx_seq_one_letter_code
_entity_poly.pdbx_strand_id
1 'polypeptide(L)'
;MSDSLLAKIRKFLSRDFREQIEKRDKLKKLLAKIRKKQKKLQDELSEEYDPVLQDELRTKIRLLEEQRRKGLDLLKELREARKQA
;
A
#
# COMPACT_ATOMS: atom_id res chain seq x y z
N MET A 1 -5.59 -43.13 11.57
CA MET A 1 -6.35 -42.29 10.61
C MET A 1 -6.76 -40.96 11.25
N SER A 2 -5.85 -40.26 11.94
CA SER A 2 -6.17 -39.04 12.72
C SER A 2 -5.25 -37.86 12.40
N ASP A 3 -4.52 -37.90 11.28
CA ASP A 3 -3.66 -36.80 10.83
C ASP A 3 -4.41 -35.72 10.05
N SER A 4 -5.67 -35.94 9.69
CA SER A 4 -6.32 -35.11 8.67
C SER A 4 -6.74 -33.72 9.17
N LEU A 5 -7.05 -33.55 10.46
CA LEU A 5 -7.55 -32.26 10.97
C LEU A 5 -6.39 -31.32 11.31
N LEU A 6 -5.39 -31.82 12.04
CA LEU A 6 -4.21 -31.07 12.43
C LEU A 6 -3.39 -30.61 11.21
N ALA A 7 -3.26 -31.46 10.19
CA ALA A 7 -2.62 -31.09 8.92
C ALA A 7 -3.43 -30.03 8.16
N LYS A 8 -4.78 -30.13 8.16
CA LYS A 8 -5.65 -29.11 7.55
C LYS A 8 -5.56 -27.77 8.26
N ILE A 9 -5.56 -27.75 9.60
CA ILE A 9 -5.40 -26.53 10.41
C ILE A 9 -4.02 -25.90 10.15
N ARG A 10 -2.93 -26.68 10.18
CA ARG A 10 -1.59 -26.18 9.85
C ARG A 10 -1.52 -25.59 8.46
N LYS A 11 -2.12 -26.26 7.47
CA LYS A 11 -2.16 -25.78 6.08
C LYS A 11 -3.00 -24.50 5.94
N PHE A 12 -4.13 -24.42 6.64
CA PHE A 12 -4.98 -23.23 6.68
C PHE A 12 -4.24 -22.03 7.28
N LEU A 13 -3.66 -22.19 8.47
CA LEU A 13 -2.85 -21.14 9.12
C LEU A 13 -1.67 -20.71 8.25
N SER A 14 -1.02 -21.66 7.57
CA SER A 14 0.08 -21.37 6.63
C SER A 14 -0.39 -20.59 5.40
N ARG A 15 -1.60 -20.87 4.91
CA ARG A 15 -2.20 -20.18 3.77
C ARG A 15 -2.56 -18.75 4.15
N ASP A 16 -3.24 -18.56 5.27
CA ASP A 16 -3.60 -17.23 5.77
C ASP A 16 -2.36 -16.37 5.98
N PHE A 17 -1.30 -16.95 6.55
CA PHE A 17 -0.02 -16.27 6.72
C PHE A 17 0.60 -15.82 5.39
N ARG A 18 0.60 -16.70 4.37
CA ARG A 18 1.10 -16.35 3.03
C ARG A 18 0.27 -15.26 2.37
N GLU A 19 -1.06 -15.36 2.46
CA GLU A 19 -1.98 -14.35 1.91
C GLU A 19 -1.77 -12.97 2.57
N GLN A 20 -1.52 -12.92 3.88
CA GLN A 20 -1.20 -11.68 4.58
C GLN A 20 0.14 -11.07 4.11
N ILE A 21 1.19 -11.89 3.93
CA ILE A 21 2.47 -11.43 3.39
C ILE A 21 2.27 -10.86 1.98
N GLU A 22 1.56 -11.57 1.12
CA GLU A 22 1.29 -11.12 -0.25
C GLU A 22 0.54 -9.79 -0.29
N LYS A 23 -0.52 -9.64 0.52
CA LYS A 23 -1.28 -8.39 0.63
C LYS A 23 -0.37 -7.23 1.02
N ARG A 24 0.47 -7.43 2.03
CA ARG A 24 1.43 -6.42 2.49
C ARG A 24 2.44 -6.05 1.40
N ASP A 25 2.98 -7.04 0.70
CA ASP A 25 4.01 -6.80 -0.31
C ASP A 25 3.42 -6.14 -1.58
N LYS A 26 2.18 -6.50 -1.96
CA LYS A 26 1.41 -5.79 -3.00
C LYS A 26 1.16 -4.33 -2.59
N LEU A 27 0.76 -4.07 -1.34
CA LEU A 27 0.54 -2.73 -0.82
C LEU A 27 1.82 -1.88 -0.83
N LYS A 28 2.96 -2.44 -0.41
CA LYS A 28 4.26 -1.76 -0.50
C LYS A 28 4.62 -1.38 -1.94
N LYS A 29 4.41 -2.29 -2.90
CA LYS A 29 4.64 -2.02 -4.32
C LYS A 29 3.75 -0.88 -4.83
N LEU A 30 2.49 -0.86 -4.43
CA LEU A 30 1.55 0.20 -4.81
C LEU A 30 1.97 1.56 -4.21
N LEU A 31 2.32 1.60 -2.93
CA LEU A 31 2.82 2.81 -2.27
C LEU A 31 4.09 3.35 -2.93
N ALA A 32 4.99 2.47 -3.37
CA ALA A 32 6.18 2.86 -4.12
C ALA A 32 5.82 3.48 -5.48
N LYS A 33 4.81 2.95 -6.19
CA LYS A 33 4.31 3.54 -7.44
C LYS A 33 3.69 4.91 -7.21
N ILE A 34 2.86 5.06 -6.16
CA ILE A 34 2.25 6.34 -5.78
C ILE A 34 3.33 7.38 -5.50
N ARG A 35 4.36 7.04 -4.70
CA ARG A 35 5.49 7.93 -4.41
C ARG A 35 6.23 8.36 -5.68
N LYS A 36 6.48 7.43 -6.62
CA LYS A 36 7.14 7.77 -7.90
C LYS A 36 6.28 8.73 -8.73
N LYS A 37 4.97 8.49 -8.80
CA LYS A 37 4.03 9.36 -9.53
C LYS A 37 3.93 10.75 -8.88
N GLN A 38 3.85 10.81 -7.55
CA GLN A 38 3.87 12.07 -6.80
C GLN A 38 5.12 12.89 -7.13
N LYS A 39 6.30 12.25 -7.10
CA LYS A 39 7.56 12.93 -7.44
C LYS A 39 7.53 13.49 -8.87
N LYS A 40 7.10 12.69 -9.86
CA LYS A 40 6.98 13.16 -11.25
C LYS A 40 6.08 14.39 -11.38
N LEU A 41 4.92 14.39 -10.72
CA LEU A 41 4.02 15.53 -10.74
C LEU A 41 4.60 16.77 -10.04
N GLN A 42 5.42 16.57 -9.00
CA GLN A 42 6.15 17.67 -8.34
C GLN A 42 7.23 18.25 -9.26
N ASP A 43 7.96 17.38 -9.97
CA ASP A 43 8.95 17.79 -10.97
C ASP A 43 8.25 18.56 -12.11
N GLU A 44 7.14 18.05 -12.65
CA GLU A 44 6.30 18.73 -13.65
C GLU A 44 5.77 20.09 -13.15
N LEU A 45 5.30 20.16 -11.90
CA LEU A 45 4.83 21.42 -11.30
C LEU A 45 5.94 22.47 -11.19
N SER A 46 7.19 22.06 -11.03
CA SER A 46 8.33 22.99 -10.91
C SER A 46 8.72 23.64 -12.25
N GLU A 47 8.34 23.02 -13.36
CA GLU A 47 8.61 23.48 -14.71
C GLU A 47 7.38 24.12 -15.38
N GLU A 48 6.20 24.01 -14.76
CA GLU A 48 4.94 24.56 -15.25
C GLU A 48 4.76 26.03 -14.81
N TYR A 49 4.36 26.89 -15.74
CA TYR A 49 4.16 28.33 -15.51
C TYR A 49 2.71 28.77 -15.73
N ASP A 50 1.87 27.93 -16.34
CA ASP A 50 0.43 28.18 -16.45
C ASP A 50 -0.24 28.00 -15.07
N PRO A 51 -0.85 29.06 -14.51
CA PRO A 51 -1.52 28.98 -13.21
C PRO A 51 -2.62 27.92 -13.12
N VAL A 52 -3.33 27.66 -14.23
CA VAL A 52 -4.42 26.67 -14.27
C VAL A 52 -3.84 25.26 -14.17
N LEU A 53 -2.80 24.97 -14.96
CA LEU A 53 -2.13 23.66 -14.94
C LEU A 53 -1.40 23.43 -13.62
N GLN A 54 -0.82 24.47 -13.02
CA GLN A 54 -0.24 24.38 -11.67
C GLN A 54 -1.27 23.94 -10.63
N ASP A 55 -2.48 24.50 -10.65
CA ASP A 55 -3.53 24.13 -9.69
C ASP A 55 -4.01 22.69 -9.89
N GLU A 56 -4.15 22.24 -11.14
CA GLU A 56 -4.45 20.84 -11.45
C GLU A 56 -3.38 19.88 -10.93
N LEU A 57 -2.10 20.20 -11.16
CA LEU A 57 -0.97 19.41 -10.71
C LEU A 57 -0.93 19.33 -9.18
N ARG A 58 -1.13 20.46 -8.49
CA ARG A 58 -1.24 20.51 -7.01
C ARG A 58 -2.38 19.65 -6.49
N THR A 59 -3.54 19.70 -7.14
CA THR A 59 -4.69 18.86 -6.80
C THR A 59 -4.37 17.36 -6.95
N LYS A 60 -3.74 16.98 -8.06
CA LYS A 60 -3.31 15.59 -8.30
C LYS A 60 -2.27 15.13 -7.27
N ILE A 61 -1.30 15.97 -6.92
CA ILE A 61 -0.29 15.70 -5.89
C ILE A 61 -0.96 15.45 -4.53
N ARG A 62 -1.87 16.35 -4.11
CA ARG A 62 -2.58 16.24 -2.84
C ARG A 62 -3.40 14.95 -2.75
N LEU A 63 -4.07 14.56 -3.83
CA LEU A 63 -4.80 13.29 -3.88
C LEU A 63 -3.87 12.10 -3.68
N LEU A 64 -2.69 12.09 -4.32
CA LEU A 64 -1.71 11.01 -4.15
C LEU A 64 -1.12 10.98 -2.73
N GLU A 65 -0.92 12.13 -2.10
CA GLU A 65 -0.48 12.22 -0.70
C GLU A 65 -1.50 11.58 0.25
N GLU A 66 -2.78 11.89 0.09
CA GLU A 66 -3.87 11.32 0.88
C GLU A 66 -3.99 9.80 0.67
N GLN A 67 -3.90 9.35 -0.58
CA GLN A 67 -3.90 7.91 -0.90
C GLN A 67 -2.70 7.19 -0.26
N ARG A 68 -1.52 7.82 -0.30
CA ARG A 68 -0.31 7.27 0.29
C ARG A 68 -0.40 7.21 1.81
N ARG A 69 -0.95 8.24 2.46
CA ARG A 69 -1.16 8.26 3.92
C ARG A 69 -2.06 7.10 4.34
N LYS A 70 -3.23 6.97 3.72
CA LYS A 70 -4.17 5.86 3.98
C LYS A 70 -3.54 4.48 3.77
N GLY A 71 -2.73 4.32 2.72
CA GLY A 71 -2.04 3.06 2.49
C GLY A 71 -0.92 2.76 3.49
N LEU A 72 -0.26 3.78 4.05
CA LEU A 72 0.71 3.62 5.14
C LEU A 72 0.03 3.25 6.46
N ASP A 73 -1.14 3.84 6.75
CA ASP A 73 -1.96 3.52 7.91
C ASP A 73 -2.40 2.05 7.85
N LEU A 74 -2.92 1.61 6.71
CA LEU A 74 -3.26 0.20 6.48
C LEU A 74 -2.04 -0.73 6.63
N LEU A 75 -0.85 -0.31 6.18
CA LEU A 75 0.37 -1.08 6.38
C LEU A 75 0.74 -1.21 7.87
N LYS A 76 0.47 -0.18 8.66
CA LYS A 76 0.68 -0.17 10.11
C LYS A 76 -0.29 -1.13 10.80
N GLU A 77 -1.58 -1.06 10.48
CA GLU A 77 -2.61 -1.98 10.98
C GLU A 77 -2.27 -3.44 10.67
N LEU A 78 -1.86 -3.75 9.44
CA LEU A 78 -1.43 -5.10 9.04
C LEU A 78 -0.20 -5.59 9.82
N ARG A 79 0.67 -4.70 10.31
CA ARG A 79 1.82 -5.05 11.15
C ARG A 79 1.42 -5.28 12.60
N GLU A 80 0.48 -4.49 13.11
CA GLU A 80 -0.03 -4.60 14.48
C GLU A 80 -0.89 -5.85 14.66
N ALA A 81 -1.77 -6.15 13.70
CA ALA A 81 -2.54 -7.40 13.67
C ALA A 81 -1.64 -8.65 13.72
N ARG A 82 -0.46 -8.59 13.09
CA ARG A 82 0.54 -9.67 13.16
C ARG A 82 1.25 -9.78 14.51
N LYS A 83 1.39 -8.70 15.27
CA LYS A 83 2.02 -8.74 16.60
C LYS A 83 1.08 -9.34 17.66
N GLN A 84 -0.22 -9.27 17.44
CA GLN A 84 -1.26 -9.75 18.34
C GLN A 84 -1.72 -11.19 18.04
N ALA A 85 -1.31 -11.74 16.89
CA ALA A 85 -1.58 -13.11 16.45
C ALA A 85 -0.38 -14.03 16.73
#